data_AF-A0AA36I7E8-F1
#
_entry.id   AF-A0AA36I7E8-F1
#
_cell.length_a   1.000
_cell.length_b   1.000
_cell.length_c   1.000
_cell.angle_alpha   90.00
_cell.angle_beta   90.00
_cell.angle_gamma   90.00
#
_symmetry.space_group_name_H-M   'P 1'
#
loop_
_entity.id
_entity.type
_entity.pdbx_description
1 polymer ?
#
loop_
_entity_poly.entity_id
_entity_poly.type
_entity_poly.pdbx_seq_one_letter_code
_entity_poly.pdbx_strand_id
1 'polypeptide(L)'
;MAPISLLSLLGTAAAMKCPGSSSWIHASAQVEAMADASCADVSEEIKARVSGGWKDPHNGGTYTLLDADDGELTLQRVTANGMFTDKMIFTFSSFDGARASCGIHACSESQGFSVKDFSTNYCNLRNLYCGSTEGCVPVKHDFENSEVVVKPSCFAGSDKDACIVKSEAETALATVATVATPMLRQVPVGGTVEDTLGCVSNNCPMDKATLQPSAMCVLGNCTSNLAKCLFSSTCRSGVMCELGCFDLLKATDSKEDADRFVNLMDCMRTHCPGYPPSKTCVAMHCVAEAGACAFHSTCRSALECADGCVPAKYAAALAAAQQATEVVTEV
;
A
#
# COMPACT_ATOMS: atom_id res chain seq x y z
N MET A 1 22.95 2.08 43.92
CA MET A 1 22.82 1.90 42.45
C MET A 1 23.91 0.93 42.03
N ALA A 2 23.56 -0.34 41.86
CA ALA A 2 24.50 -1.35 41.39
C ALA A 2 24.55 -1.33 39.86
N PRO A 3 25.73 -1.51 39.23
CA PRO A 3 25.85 -1.49 37.79
C PRO A 3 25.20 -2.74 37.19
N ILE A 4 24.38 -2.55 36.16
CA ILE A 4 23.80 -3.63 35.36
C ILE A 4 24.95 -4.32 34.64
N SER A 5 25.30 -5.51 35.12
CA SER A 5 26.30 -6.37 34.50
C SER A 5 25.72 -6.89 33.20
N LEU A 6 26.27 -6.44 32.07
CA LEU A 6 25.92 -6.90 30.73
C LEU A 6 26.44 -8.34 30.59
N LEU A 7 25.61 -9.30 30.97
CA LEU A 7 25.91 -10.72 30.78
C LEU A 7 25.86 -10.98 29.27
N SER A 8 26.99 -11.32 28.67
CA SER A 8 27.08 -11.70 27.26
C SER A 8 26.34 -13.01 27.03
N LEU A 9 25.07 -12.94 26.61
CA LEU A 9 24.34 -14.11 26.11
C LEU A 9 24.97 -14.55 24.78
N LEU A 10 25.80 -15.58 24.85
CA LEU A 10 26.31 -16.32 23.69
C LEU A 10 25.21 -17.24 23.16
N GLY A 11 24.18 -16.66 22.54
CA GLY A 11 23.30 -17.40 21.63
C GLY A 11 23.97 -17.45 20.26
N THR A 12 24.06 -18.64 19.66
CA THR A 12 24.35 -18.75 18.23
C THR A 12 23.24 -18.03 17.46
N ALA A 13 23.55 -16.87 16.87
CA ALA A 13 22.60 -16.16 16.01
C ALA A 13 22.19 -17.10 14.87
N ALA A 14 20.94 -17.57 14.90
CA ALA A 14 20.38 -18.32 13.80
C ALA A 14 20.42 -17.43 12.55
N ALA A 15 20.95 -17.95 11.44
CA ALA A 15 20.93 -17.23 10.18
C ALA A 15 19.47 -16.98 9.77
N MET A 16 19.15 -15.75 9.35
CA MET A 16 17.79 -15.37 8.95
C MET A 16 17.28 -16.29 7.84
N LYS A 17 16.12 -16.92 8.06
CA LYS A 17 15.46 -17.75 7.06
C LYS A 17 14.32 -16.95 6.42
N CYS A 18 14.33 -16.86 5.09
CA CYS A 18 13.31 -16.19 4.30
C CYS A 18 12.59 -17.19 3.38
N PRO A 19 11.29 -17.00 3.11
CA PRO A 19 10.48 -17.94 2.32
C PRO A 19 10.85 -18.01 0.83
N GLY A 20 11.63 -17.05 0.34
CA GLY A 20 11.86 -16.81 -1.07
C GLY A 20 10.64 -16.18 -1.76
N SER A 21 10.90 -15.61 -2.93
CA SER A 21 9.87 -15.15 -3.85
C SER A 21 10.19 -15.62 -5.26
N SER A 22 9.15 -16.00 -6.02
CA SER A 22 9.27 -16.22 -7.47
C SER A 22 9.43 -14.91 -8.24
N SER A 23 9.16 -13.76 -7.63
CA SER A 23 9.41 -12.46 -8.22
C SER A 23 10.86 -12.02 -7.98
N TRP A 24 11.58 -11.69 -9.05
CA TRP A 24 12.96 -11.21 -8.93
C TRP A 24 13.05 -9.86 -8.20
N ILE A 25 12.04 -9.00 -8.33
CA ILE A 25 11.93 -7.75 -7.58
C ILE A 25 10.71 -7.84 -6.67
N HIS A 26 10.93 -7.83 -5.37
CA HIS A 26 9.87 -7.88 -4.37
C HIS A 26 10.24 -7.08 -3.12
N ALA A 27 9.22 -6.55 -2.45
CA ALA A 27 9.37 -5.98 -1.14
C ALA A 27 9.56 -7.09 -0.11
N SER A 28 10.45 -6.86 0.85
CA SER A 28 10.66 -7.76 1.98
C SER A 28 11.05 -7.00 3.23
N ALA A 29 10.92 -7.68 4.37
CA ALA A 29 11.42 -7.21 5.65
C ALA A 29 11.95 -8.37 6.47
N GLN A 30 13.07 -8.14 7.16
CA GLN A 30 13.62 -9.03 8.17
C GLN A 30 13.59 -8.33 9.52
N VAL A 31 13.20 -9.07 10.56
CA VAL A 31 13.15 -8.58 11.93
C VAL A 31 13.86 -9.55 12.86
N GLU A 32 14.70 -9.01 13.73
CA GLU A 32 15.17 -9.71 14.93
C GLU A 32 14.61 -8.98 16.15
N ALA A 33 13.88 -9.69 17.01
CA ALA A 33 13.27 -9.14 18.21
C ALA A 33 13.49 -10.06 19.41
N MET A 34 13.37 -9.50 20.60
CA MET A 34 13.43 -10.22 21.88
C MET A 34 12.10 -10.03 22.59
N ALA A 35 11.43 -11.13 22.93
CA ALA A 35 10.21 -11.14 23.73
C ALA A 35 10.50 -11.56 25.17
N ASP A 36 9.85 -10.91 26.13
CA ASP A 36 9.89 -11.25 27.56
C ASP A 36 8.89 -12.39 27.88
N ALA A 37 8.95 -13.45 27.08
CA ALA A 37 8.11 -14.64 27.18
C ALA A 37 8.88 -15.88 26.69
N SER A 38 8.35 -17.08 26.95
CA SER A 38 8.94 -18.30 26.39
C SER A 38 8.66 -18.39 24.89
N CYS A 39 9.52 -19.06 24.12
CA CYS A 39 9.27 -19.25 22.69
C CYS A 39 8.00 -20.09 22.40
N ALA A 40 7.60 -20.93 23.36
CA ALA A 40 6.32 -21.63 23.29
C ALA A 40 5.16 -20.62 23.35
N ASP A 41 5.16 -19.69 24.31
CA ASP A 41 4.10 -18.69 24.44
C ASP A 41 4.03 -17.77 23.22
N VAL A 42 5.18 -17.32 22.70
CA VAL A 42 5.25 -16.51 21.47
C VAL A 42 4.68 -17.28 20.28
N SER A 43 5.09 -18.53 20.07
CA SER A 43 4.60 -19.38 18.99
C SER A 43 3.09 -19.64 19.10
N GLU A 44 2.60 -19.89 20.31
CA GLU A 44 1.18 -20.11 20.57
C GLU A 44 0.34 -18.84 20.34
N GLU A 45 0.85 -17.66 20.69
CA GLU A 45 0.18 -16.39 20.40
C GLU A 45 0.07 -16.14 18.89
N ILE A 46 1.15 -16.36 18.14
CA ILE A 46 1.15 -16.25 16.68
C ILE A 46 0.14 -17.22 16.09
N LYS A 47 0.17 -18.50 16.51
CA LYS A 47 -0.81 -19.51 16.07
C LYS A 47 -2.24 -19.11 16.40
N ALA A 48 -2.48 -18.53 17.58
CA ALA A 48 -3.79 -18.07 18.00
C ALA A 48 -4.30 -16.95 17.07
N ARG A 49 -3.48 -15.94 16.77
CA ARG A 49 -3.83 -14.85 15.82
C ARG A 49 -4.22 -15.38 14.44
N VAL A 50 -3.53 -16.39 13.94
CA VAL A 50 -3.78 -16.91 12.58
C VAL A 50 -4.85 -18.01 12.52
N SER A 51 -5.34 -18.50 13.66
CA SER A 51 -6.40 -19.53 13.73
C SER A 51 -7.83 -19.00 13.47
N GLY A 52 -7.98 -17.68 13.39
CA GLY A 52 -9.24 -17.00 13.03
C GLY A 52 -9.75 -16.07 14.14
N GLY A 53 -10.53 -15.05 13.75
CA GLY A 53 -11.15 -14.09 14.67
C GLY A 53 -10.30 -12.88 15.04
N TRP A 54 -8.97 -12.99 15.00
CA TRP A 54 -8.07 -11.82 15.10
C TRP A 54 -8.04 -11.05 13.78
N LYS A 55 -8.01 -9.72 13.87
CA LYS A 55 -8.01 -8.81 12.71
C LYS A 55 -6.67 -8.09 12.62
N ASP A 56 -6.04 -8.20 11.46
CA ASP A 56 -4.80 -7.47 11.14
C ASP A 56 -4.99 -5.96 11.33
N PRO A 57 -4.28 -5.34 12.29
CA PRO A 57 -4.46 -3.93 12.60
C PRO A 57 -3.78 -3.02 11.58
N HIS A 58 -3.00 -3.52 10.61
CA HIS A 58 -2.33 -2.66 9.64
C HIS A 58 -3.24 -2.17 8.52
N ASN A 59 -3.89 -3.08 7.78
CA ASN A 59 -4.77 -2.74 6.66
C ASN A 59 -5.84 -3.82 6.44
N GLY A 60 -6.10 -4.62 7.48
CA GLY A 60 -6.79 -5.89 7.29
C GLY A 60 -5.98 -6.88 6.44
N GLY A 61 -6.46 -8.11 6.40
CA GLY A 61 -5.81 -9.22 5.71
C GLY A 61 -6.04 -10.51 6.47
N THR A 62 -5.85 -11.61 5.77
CA THR A 62 -6.04 -12.94 6.34
C THR A 62 -4.70 -13.64 6.36
N TYR A 63 -4.27 -14.00 7.57
CA TYR A 63 -3.10 -14.84 7.77
C TYR A 63 -3.52 -16.31 7.72
N THR A 64 -2.64 -17.17 7.25
CA THR A 64 -2.84 -18.61 7.17
C THR A 64 -1.55 -19.28 7.59
N LEU A 65 -1.65 -20.22 8.53
CA LEU A 65 -0.54 -21.10 8.88
C LEU A 65 -0.36 -22.10 7.73
N LEU A 66 0.81 -22.07 7.09
CA LEU A 66 1.14 -23.02 6.01
C LEU A 66 1.83 -24.26 6.58
N ASP A 67 2.73 -24.06 7.54
CA ASP A 67 3.49 -25.11 8.17
C ASP A 67 3.94 -24.71 9.59
N ALA A 68 4.12 -25.71 10.45
CA ALA A 68 4.56 -25.49 11.82
C ALA A 68 5.38 -26.68 12.33
N ASP A 69 6.64 -26.40 12.64
CA ASP A 69 7.59 -27.34 13.22
C ASP A 69 8.06 -26.84 14.60
N ASP A 70 8.91 -27.64 15.26
CA ASP A 70 9.51 -27.23 16.54
C ASP A 70 10.48 -26.06 16.32
N GLY A 71 10.10 -24.88 16.80
CA GLY A 71 10.90 -23.65 16.67
C GLY A 71 10.77 -22.90 15.35
N GLU A 72 9.90 -23.33 14.42
CA GLU A 72 9.68 -22.64 13.13
C GLU A 72 8.18 -22.58 12.76
N LEU A 73 7.74 -21.43 12.22
CA LEU A 73 6.42 -21.26 11.61
C LEU A 73 6.55 -20.67 10.22
N THR A 74 5.87 -21.29 9.26
CA THR A 74 5.69 -20.73 7.92
C THR A 74 4.25 -20.26 7.76
N LEU A 75 4.08 -19.00 7.40
CA LEU A 75 2.77 -18.37 7.28
C LEU A 75 2.63 -17.70 5.91
N GLN A 76 1.39 -17.45 5.52
CA GLN A 76 1.04 -16.59 4.40
C GLN A 76 0.07 -15.52 4.87
N ARG A 77 0.15 -14.34 4.28
CA ARG A 77 -0.86 -13.30 4.41
C ARG A 77 -1.39 -12.93 3.04
N VAL A 78 -2.70 -12.83 2.95
CA VAL A 78 -3.37 -12.21 1.80
C VAL A 78 -3.98 -10.90 2.27
N THR A 79 -3.72 -9.82 1.53
CA THR A 79 -4.31 -8.49 1.77
C THR A 79 -5.83 -8.54 1.77
N ALA A 80 -6.49 -7.58 2.46
CA ALA A 80 -7.94 -7.54 2.57
C ALA A 80 -8.68 -7.50 1.22
N ASN A 81 -8.05 -6.94 0.18
CA ASN A 81 -8.59 -6.90 -1.19
C ASN A 81 -8.22 -8.13 -2.04
N GLY A 82 -7.50 -9.12 -1.49
CA GLY A 82 -7.09 -10.33 -2.20
C GLY A 82 -5.93 -10.16 -3.20
N MET A 83 -5.36 -8.96 -3.34
CA MET A 83 -4.47 -8.63 -4.46
C MET A 83 -3.02 -9.06 -4.23
N PHE A 84 -2.54 -8.90 -3.00
CA PHE A 84 -1.16 -9.19 -2.63
C PHE A 84 -1.09 -10.37 -1.66
N THR A 85 -0.12 -11.23 -1.93
CA THR A 85 0.26 -12.37 -1.09
C THR A 85 1.70 -12.20 -0.62
N ASP A 86 1.89 -12.25 0.69
CA ASP A 86 3.20 -12.25 1.33
C ASP A 86 3.38 -13.59 2.06
N LYS A 87 4.57 -14.19 1.97
CA LYS A 87 4.92 -15.34 2.81
C LYS A 87 5.83 -14.88 3.91
N MET A 88 5.72 -15.52 5.06
CA MET A 88 6.53 -15.23 6.23
C MET A 88 7.12 -16.52 6.80
N ILE A 89 8.34 -16.42 7.32
CA ILE A 89 8.94 -17.45 8.16
C ILE A 89 9.31 -16.80 9.50
N PHE A 90 9.01 -17.49 10.59
CA PHE A 90 9.45 -17.19 11.94
C PHE A 90 10.29 -18.34 12.46
N THR A 91 11.46 -18.07 12.99
CA THR A 91 12.24 -19.01 13.81
C THR A 91 12.47 -18.45 15.20
N PHE A 92 12.57 -19.34 16.18
CA PHE A 92 12.66 -18.98 17.59
C PHE A 92 13.94 -19.52 18.24
N SER A 93 14.57 -18.68 19.06
CA SER A 93 15.78 -19.02 19.82
C SER A 93 15.49 -18.85 21.31
N SER A 94 15.50 -19.96 22.05
CA SER A 94 15.36 -19.93 23.51
C SER A 94 16.67 -19.50 24.17
N PHE A 95 16.57 -18.79 25.30
CA PHE A 95 17.72 -18.43 26.12
C PHE A 95 17.57 -18.95 27.54
N ASP A 96 18.66 -19.45 28.10
CA ASP A 96 18.71 -19.84 29.51
C ASP A 96 18.87 -18.60 30.40
N GLY A 97 17.98 -18.44 31.38
CA GLY A 97 18.00 -17.28 32.27
C GLY A 97 16.99 -17.38 33.42
N ALA A 98 17.09 -16.43 34.36
CA ALA A 98 16.16 -16.34 35.49
C ALA A 98 14.75 -15.87 35.08
N ARG A 99 14.60 -15.30 33.88
CA ARG A 99 13.33 -14.91 33.27
C ARG A 99 13.22 -15.59 31.92
N ALA A 100 12.00 -15.97 31.54
CA ALA A 100 11.74 -16.49 30.21
C ALA A 100 12.01 -15.40 29.17
N SER A 101 12.75 -15.75 28.13
CA SER A 101 12.96 -14.87 26.97
C SER A 101 13.02 -15.68 25.69
N CYS A 102 12.57 -15.06 24.61
CA CYS A 102 12.56 -15.66 23.28
C CYS A 102 13.14 -14.71 22.25
N GLY A 103 14.14 -15.18 21.52
CA GLY A 103 14.61 -14.53 20.30
C GLY A 103 13.69 -14.88 19.14
N ILE A 104 13.19 -13.85 18.47
CA ILE A 104 12.33 -13.96 17.29
C ILE A 104 13.17 -13.54 16.08
N HIS A 105 13.32 -14.43 15.10
CA HIS A 105 13.92 -14.12 13.80
C HIS A 105 12.86 -14.32 12.73
N ALA A 106 12.46 -13.26 12.04
CA ALA A 106 11.33 -13.32 11.14
C ALA A 106 11.62 -12.63 9.82
N CYS A 107 11.12 -13.20 8.72
CA CYS A 107 11.28 -12.63 7.39
C CYS A 107 9.97 -12.73 6.61
N SER A 108 9.54 -11.63 5.99
CA SER A 108 8.35 -11.55 5.14
C SER A 108 8.77 -11.13 3.74
N GLU A 109 8.29 -11.84 2.72
CA GLU A 109 8.58 -11.56 1.31
C GLU A 109 7.31 -11.62 0.46
N SER A 110 7.06 -10.55 -0.28
CA SER A 110 5.97 -10.49 -1.25
C SER A 110 6.20 -11.49 -2.39
N GLN A 111 5.15 -12.23 -2.76
CA GLN A 111 5.23 -13.33 -3.74
C GLN A 111 5.04 -12.85 -5.19
N GLY A 112 4.84 -11.54 -5.40
CA GLY A 112 4.70 -10.89 -6.69
C GLY A 112 5.57 -9.63 -6.80
N PHE A 113 5.55 -9.01 -7.98
CA PHE A 113 6.32 -7.80 -8.23
C PHE A 113 5.92 -6.67 -7.26
N SER A 114 6.89 -6.17 -6.50
CA SER A 114 6.69 -5.10 -5.53
C SER A 114 8.02 -4.42 -5.21
N VAL A 115 8.00 -3.09 -5.05
CA VAL A 115 9.21 -2.29 -4.76
C VAL A 115 9.01 -1.46 -3.49
N LYS A 116 7.83 -0.85 -3.34
CA LYS A 116 7.42 -0.12 -2.15
C LYS A 116 6.16 -0.74 -1.59
N ASP A 117 6.20 -1.09 -0.33
CA ASP A 117 5.11 -1.80 0.36
C ASP A 117 4.51 -1.01 1.53
N PHE A 118 4.97 0.23 1.77
CA PHE A 118 4.51 1.07 2.88
C PHE A 118 4.58 0.34 4.24
N SER A 119 5.66 -0.42 4.44
CA SER A 119 5.91 -1.22 5.64
C SER A 119 5.06 -2.49 5.76
N THR A 120 4.30 -2.88 4.73
CA THR A 120 3.45 -4.07 4.79
C THR A 120 4.21 -5.31 5.25
N ASN A 121 5.37 -5.65 4.64
CA ASN A 121 6.13 -6.83 5.05
C ASN A 121 6.65 -6.72 6.48
N TYR A 122 7.03 -5.52 6.93
CA TYR A 122 7.43 -5.30 8.31
C TYR A 122 6.25 -5.47 9.28
N CYS A 123 5.09 -4.87 8.97
CA CYS A 123 3.89 -4.96 9.78
C CYS A 123 3.30 -6.37 9.81
N ASN A 124 3.44 -7.14 8.71
CA ASN A 124 3.08 -8.56 8.67
C ASN A 124 3.80 -9.35 9.76
N LEU A 125 5.08 -9.02 9.99
CA LEU A 125 5.88 -9.68 11.02
C LEU A 125 5.53 -9.14 12.40
N ARG A 126 5.64 -7.82 12.58
CA ARG A 126 5.44 -7.15 13.88
C ARG A 126 4.08 -7.46 14.48
N ASN A 127 3.03 -7.40 13.66
CA ASN A 127 1.67 -7.55 14.15
C ASN A 127 1.35 -8.96 14.65
N LEU A 128 2.21 -9.96 14.42
CA LEU A 128 2.03 -11.31 14.94
C LEU A 128 2.64 -11.51 16.33
N TYR A 129 3.61 -10.69 16.75
CA TYR A 129 4.24 -10.80 18.08
C TYR A 129 4.12 -9.53 18.95
N CYS A 130 3.54 -8.44 18.45
CA CYS A 130 3.34 -7.23 19.24
C CYS A 130 2.40 -7.46 20.43
N GLY A 131 2.70 -6.85 21.57
CA GLY A 131 1.90 -6.90 22.80
C GLY A 131 0.91 -5.74 22.94
N SER A 132 0.18 -5.72 24.06
CA SER A 132 -0.79 -4.67 24.36
C SER A 132 -0.18 -3.28 24.57
N THR A 133 1.03 -3.22 25.12
CA THR A 133 1.81 -1.97 25.33
C THR A 133 2.18 -1.28 24.01
N GLU A 134 2.14 -2.05 22.93
CA GLU A 134 2.46 -1.64 21.57
C GLU A 134 1.21 -1.35 20.71
N GLY A 135 0.02 -1.37 21.33
CA GLY A 135 -1.26 -1.08 20.70
C GLY A 135 -1.97 -2.29 20.06
N CYS A 136 -1.38 -3.48 20.15
CA CYS A 136 -2.01 -4.70 19.63
C CYS A 136 -3.02 -5.29 20.61
N VAL A 137 -3.92 -6.13 20.10
CA VAL A 137 -4.86 -6.90 20.93
C VAL A 137 -4.36 -8.35 20.98
N PRO A 138 -3.80 -8.81 22.11
CA PRO A 138 -3.37 -10.20 22.27
C PRO A 138 -4.55 -11.16 22.22
N VAL A 139 -4.30 -12.41 21.79
CA VAL A 139 -5.34 -13.45 21.69
C VAL A 139 -5.23 -14.46 22.83
N LYS A 140 -4.03 -14.95 23.12
CA LYS A 140 -3.74 -15.98 24.12
C LYS A 140 -2.69 -15.51 25.14
N HIS A 141 -1.59 -14.91 24.68
CA HIS A 141 -0.49 -14.47 25.52
C HIS A 141 -0.13 -13.02 25.23
N ASP A 142 0.04 -12.24 26.29
CA ASP A 142 0.50 -10.85 26.22
C ASP A 142 1.91 -10.76 26.80
N PHE A 143 2.81 -10.07 26.11
CA PHE A 143 4.20 -9.92 26.50
C PHE A 143 4.80 -8.65 25.91
N GLU A 144 5.81 -8.13 26.59
CA GLU A 144 6.65 -7.06 26.06
C GLU A 144 7.68 -7.63 25.09
N ASN A 145 8.09 -6.81 24.12
CA ASN A 145 9.14 -7.16 23.20
C ASN A 145 9.97 -5.93 22.82
N SER A 146 11.15 -6.18 22.28
CA SER A 146 12.04 -5.16 21.74
C SER A 146 12.64 -5.61 20.41
N GLU A 147 12.58 -4.74 19.41
CA GLU A 147 13.17 -5.01 18.09
C GLU A 147 14.64 -4.60 18.11
N VAL A 148 15.52 -5.55 17.80
CA VAL A 148 16.99 -5.37 17.76
C VAL A 148 17.42 -4.98 16.34
N VAL A 149 16.83 -5.61 15.34
CA VAL A 149 17.14 -5.39 13.92
C VAL A 149 15.84 -5.31 13.13
N VAL A 150 15.72 -4.28 12.30
CA VAL A 150 14.69 -4.18 11.26
C VAL A 150 15.38 -3.85 9.94
N LYS A 151 15.28 -4.74 8.96
CA LYS A 151 15.95 -4.63 7.66
C LYS A 151 14.93 -4.82 6.52
N PRO A 152 14.36 -3.75 5.96
CA PRO A 152 13.56 -3.84 4.76
C PRO A 152 14.44 -4.04 3.51
N SER A 153 13.87 -4.58 2.42
CA SER A 153 14.50 -4.52 1.11
C SER A 153 14.58 -3.08 0.59
N CYS A 154 15.36 -2.86 -0.46
CA CYS A 154 15.55 -1.54 -1.04
C CYS A 154 14.17 -0.93 -1.41
N PHE A 155 13.87 0.25 -0.86
CA PHE A 155 12.62 1.00 -1.00
C PHE A 155 11.37 0.48 -0.26
N ALA A 156 11.45 -0.68 0.40
CA ALA A 156 10.41 -1.15 1.32
C ALA A 156 10.40 -0.33 2.63
N GLY A 157 9.24 -0.26 3.26
CA GLY A 157 9.04 0.51 4.50
C GLY A 157 9.40 -0.27 5.76
N SER A 158 9.67 0.46 6.84
CA SER A 158 9.88 -0.06 8.21
C SER A 158 9.24 0.84 9.28
N ASP A 159 8.24 1.62 8.87
CA ASP A 159 7.49 2.53 9.75
C ASP A 159 6.56 1.73 10.66
N LYS A 160 6.85 1.78 11.97
CA LYS A 160 6.12 1.09 13.04
C LYS A 160 4.74 1.69 13.29
N ASP A 161 4.60 3.00 13.13
CA ASP A 161 3.33 3.70 13.32
C ASP A 161 2.33 3.36 12.21
N ALA A 162 2.83 2.89 11.06
CA ALA A 162 1.98 2.38 9.99
C ALA A 162 1.29 1.06 10.35
N CYS A 163 1.82 0.27 11.29
CA CYS A 163 1.37 -1.11 11.52
C CYS A 163 0.05 -1.24 12.27
N ILE A 164 -0.41 -0.18 12.93
CA ILE A 164 -1.70 -0.17 13.64
C ILE A 164 -2.50 1.04 13.16
N VAL A 165 -3.36 0.82 12.17
CA VAL A 165 -4.32 1.82 11.71
C VAL A 165 -5.61 1.69 12.52
N LYS A 166 -6.12 2.82 13.02
CA LYS A 166 -7.43 2.86 13.68
C LYS A 166 -8.49 2.38 12.70
N SER A 167 -9.41 1.53 13.17
CA SER A 167 -10.45 0.98 12.30
C SER A 167 -11.33 2.09 11.70
N GLU A 168 -11.87 1.86 10.51
CA GLU A 168 -12.79 2.79 9.84
C GLU A 168 -14.01 3.12 10.72
N ALA A 169 -14.48 2.17 11.55
CA ALA A 169 -15.59 2.35 12.47
C ALA A 169 -15.25 3.28 13.65
N GLU A 170 -14.02 3.19 14.17
CA GLU A 170 -13.55 4.01 15.30
C GLU A 170 -13.23 5.44 14.85
N THR A 171 -12.74 5.58 13.62
CA THR A 171 -12.53 6.88 12.96
C THR A 171 -13.86 7.58 12.66
N ALA A 172 -14.89 6.83 12.22
CA ALA A 172 -16.23 7.37 11.98
C ALA A 172 -16.88 7.90 13.27
N LEU A 173 -16.74 7.19 14.40
CA LEU A 173 -17.34 7.60 15.67
C LEU A 173 -16.66 8.85 16.27
N ALA A 174 -15.34 8.97 16.15
CA ALA A 174 -14.59 10.16 16.57
C ALA A 174 -14.94 11.41 15.74
N THR A 175 -15.31 11.21 14.47
CA THR A 175 -15.69 12.31 13.56
C THR A 175 -17.06 12.88 13.91
N VAL A 176 -18.00 12.09 14.45
CA VAL A 176 -19.34 12.56 14.84
C VAL A 176 -19.30 13.44 16.09
N ALA A 177 -18.38 13.20 17.02
CA ALA A 177 -18.28 13.95 18.27
C ALA A 177 -17.74 15.39 18.11
N THR A 178 -17.14 15.73 16.96
CA THR A 178 -16.50 17.04 16.74
C THR A 178 -17.30 18.01 15.86
N VAL A 179 -18.48 17.61 15.35
CA VAL A 179 -19.31 18.42 14.43
C VAL A 179 -20.08 19.56 15.13
N ALA A 180 -20.03 19.68 16.46
CA ALA A 180 -20.76 20.72 17.19
C ALA A 180 -20.12 22.13 17.19
N THR A 181 -19.12 22.41 16.35
CA THR A 181 -18.58 23.78 16.23
C THR A 181 -18.35 24.16 14.77
N PRO A 182 -19.01 25.21 14.23
CA PRO A 182 -18.76 25.64 12.87
C PRO A 182 -17.52 26.52 12.88
N MET A 183 -16.38 25.96 12.47
CA MET A 183 -15.23 26.73 12.04
C MET A 183 -14.91 26.31 10.62
N LEU A 184 -15.36 27.13 9.68
CA LEU A 184 -14.81 27.27 8.34
C LEU A 184 -13.28 27.28 8.44
N ARG A 185 -12.65 26.15 8.12
CA ARG A 185 -11.24 26.12 7.78
C ARG A 185 -11.17 25.71 6.31
N GLN A 186 -10.94 26.70 5.47
CA GLN A 186 -10.61 26.53 4.06
C GLN A 186 -9.51 25.47 3.96
N VAL A 187 -9.84 24.32 3.40
CA VAL A 187 -8.86 23.32 2.98
C VAL A 187 -8.16 23.92 1.75
N PRO A 188 -6.82 24.04 1.73
CA PRO A 188 -6.13 24.56 0.55
C PRO A 188 -6.41 23.65 -0.64
N VAL A 189 -7.07 24.20 -1.66
CA VAL A 189 -7.32 23.56 -2.95
C VAL A 189 -5.98 23.46 -3.68
N GLY A 190 -5.39 22.28 -3.67
CA GLY A 190 -4.16 21.99 -4.40
C GLY A 190 -3.57 20.69 -3.90
N GLY A 191 -4.01 19.57 -4.49
CA GLY A 191 -3.70 18.22 -4.07
C GLY A 191 -4.77 17.18 -4.42
N THR A 192 -5.54 17.39 -5.49
CA THR A 192 -6.55 16.42 -5.93
C THR A 192 -5.96 15.37 -6.89
N VAL A 193 -6.74 14.33 -7.20
CA VAL A 193 -6.36 13.28 -8.18
C VAL A 193 -6.06 13.91 -9.52
N GLU A 194 -6.87 14.89 -9.89
CA GLU A 194 -6.83 15.63 -11.14
C GLU A 194 -5.57 16.49 -11.26
N ASP A 195 -5.13 17.13 -10.17
CA ASP A 195 -3.87 17.90 -10.16
C ASP A 195 -2.64 17.01 -10.40
N THR A 196 -2.70 15.78 -9.87
CA THR A 196 -1.59 14.83 -9.92
C THR A 196 -1.53 14.13 -11.27
N LEU A 197 -2.67 13.59 -11.72
CA LEU A 197 -2.80 12.97 -13.04
C LEU A 197 -2.64 14.01 -14.16
N GLY A 198 -3.13 15.23 -13.98
CA GLY A 198 -2.92 16.33 -14.90
C GLY A 198 -1.45 16.73 -15.02
N CYS A 199 -0.70 16.77 -13.91
CA CYS A 199 0.74 17.00 -13.98
C CYS A 199 1.46 15.89 -14.76
N VAL A 200 1.17 14.62 -14.43
CA VAL A 200 1.80 13.46 -15.07
C VAL A 200 1.46 13.43 -16.55
N SER A 201 0.19 13.60 -16.91
CA SER A 201 -0.28 13.60 -18.30
C SER A 201 0.40 14.69 -19.13
N ASN A 202 0.53 15.91 -18.60
CA ASN A 202 1.10 17.03 -19.34
C ASN A 202 2.63 16.97 -19.46
N ASN A 203 3.33 16.45 -18.44
CA ASN A 203 4.79 16.55 -18.35
C ASN A 203 5.51 15.23 -18.67
N CYS A 204 4.85 14.09 -18.48
CA CYS A 204 5.50 12.78 -18.54
C CYS A 204 4.88 11.86 -19.58
N PRO A 205 5.64 11.52 -20.66
CA PRO A 205 5.14 10.62 -21.68
C PRO A 205 5.05 9.19 -21.14
N MET A 206 4.03 8.47 -21.59
CA MET A 206 3.88 7.04 -21.34
C MET A 206 4.91 6.26 -22.16
N ASP A 207 5.59 5.32 -21.53
CA ASP A 207 6.42 4.37 -22.24
C ASP A 207 5.56 3.25 -22.84
N LYS A 208 5.79 2.93 -24.11
CA LYS A 208 4.98 1.98 -24.89
C LYS A 208 5.14 0.53 -24.42
N ALA A 209 6.25 0.20 -23.76
CA ALA A 209 6.51 -1.16 -23.28
C ALA A 209 5.91 -1.40 -21.88
N THR A 210 5.89 -0.37 -21.05
CA THR A 210 5.47 -0.46 -19.64
C THR A 210 4.08 0.10 -19.38
N LEU A 211 3.52 0.85 -20.34
CA LEU A 211 2.26 1.58 -20.20
C LEU A 211 2.24 2.51 -18.99
N GLN A 212 3.42 2.99 -18.62
CA GLN A 212 3.63 3.83 -17.45
C GLN A 212 4.53 5.02 -17.81
N PRO A 213 4.32 6.18 -17.17
CA PRO A 213 5.23 7.30 -17.31
C PRO A 213 6.55 6.97 -16.59
N SER A 214 7.67 7.50 -17.07
CA SER A 214 8.95 7.20 -16.44
C SER A 214 8.98 7.72 -15.00
N ALA A 215 9.41 6.86 -14.06
CA ALA A 215 9.51 7.23 -12.65
C ALA A 215 10.42 8.47 -12.44
N MET A 216 11.50 8.56 -13.22
CA MET A 216 12.39 9.73 -13.22
C MET A 216 11.71 11.00 -13.71
N CYS A 217 10.83 10.93 -14.72
CA CYS A 217 10.08 12.11 -15.14
C CYS A 217 9.09 12.56 -14.07
N VAL A 218 8.34 11.63 -13.48
CA VAL A 218 7.33 11.95 -12.46
C VAL A 218 7.98 12.56 -11.22
N LEU A 219 9.10 12.00 -10.77
CA LEU A 219 9.89 12.54 -9.65
C LEU A 219 10.65 13.83 -10.00
N GLY A 220 10.86 14.13 -11.28
CA GLY A 220 11.47 15.39 -11.72
C GLY A 220 10.46 16.53 -11.82
N ASN A 221 9.25 16.26 -12.34
CA ASN A 221 8.32 17.29 -12.78
C ASN A 221 7.05 17.39 -11.92
N CYS A 222 6.67 16.31 -11.22
CA CYS A 222 5.36 16.21 -10.56
C CYS A 222 5.43 15.90 -9.07
N THR A 223 6.62 16.00 -8.45
CA THR A 223 6.85 15.61 -7.05
C THR A 223 5.99 16.35 -6.05
N SER A 224 5.68 17.64 -6.27
CA SER A 224 4.82 18.40 -5.35
C SER A 224 3.37 17.89 -5.38
N ASN A 225 2.82 17.65 -6.56
CA ASN A 225 1.45 17.15 -6.73
C ASN A 225 1.36 15.70 -6.26
N LEU A 226 2.37 14.89 -6.59
CA LEU A 226 2.48 13.52 -6.12
C LEU A 226 2.57 13.47 -4.59
N ALA A 227 3.38 14.31 -3.95
CA ALA A 227 3.49 14.37 -2.49
C ALA A 227 2.13 14.70 -1.85
N LYS A 228 1.43 15.72 -2.35
CA LYS A 228 0.10 16.11 -1.87
C LYS A 228 -0.93 14.98 -2.04
N CYS A 229 -0.88 14.27 -3.18
CA CYS A 229 -1.74 13.13 -3.44
C CYS A 229 -1.45 11.94 -2.52
N LEU A 230 -0.18 11.69 -2.21
CA LEU A 230 0.23 10.59 -1.31
C LEU A 230 -0.31 10.76 0.11
N PHE A 231 -0.45 12.00 0.59
CA PHE A 231 -1.06 12.30 1.89
C PHE A 231 -2.60 12.22 1.90
N SER A 232 -3.25 12.20 0.73
CA SER A 232 -4.68 12.01 0.60
C SER A 232 -5.00 10.55 0.30
N SER A 233 -5.60 9.83 1.26
CA SER A 233 -6.05 8.44 1.07
C SER A 233 -6.94 8.28 -0.15
N THR A 234 -7.75 9.30 -0.41
CA THR A 234 -8.67 9.27 -1.53
C THR A 234 -7.97 9.58 -2.85
N CYS A 235 -6.98 10.49 -2.85
CA CYS A 235 -6.16 10.71 -4.03
C CYS A 235 -5.36 9.47 -4.42
N ARG A 236 -4.76 8.83 -3.41
CA ARG A 236 -4.04 7.56 -3.55
C ARG A 236 -4.92 6.45 -4.10
N SER A 237 -6.14 6.27 -3.57
CA SER A 237 -7.07 5.25 -4.09
C SER A 237 -7.48 5.52 -5.54
N GLY A 238 -7.69 6.78 -5.93
CA GLY A 238 -7.99 7.15 -7.32
C GLY A 238 -6.84 6.81 -8.26
N VAL A 239 -5.62 7.21 -7.92
CA VAL A 239 -4.42 6.89 -8.73
C VAL A 239 -4.19 5.38 -8.83
N MET A 240 -4.38 4.63 -7.74
CA MET A 240 -4.21 3.16 -7.77
C MET A 240 -5.31 2.45 -8.56
N CYS A 241 -6.52 2.99 -8.57
CA CYS A 241 -7.60 2.49 -9.42
C CYS A 241 -7.24 2.65 -10.91
N GLU A 242 -6.81 3.86 -11.31
CA GLU A 242 -6.38 4.15 -12.68
C GLU A 242 -5.23 3.23 -13.13
N LEU A 243 -4.24 3.04 -12.26
CA LEU A 243 -3.12 2.12 -12.55
C LEU A 243 -3.58 0.67 -12.74
N GLY A 244 -4.59 0.22 -11.99
CA GLY A 244 -5.18 -1.11 -12.14
C GLY A 244 -5.93 -1.29 -13.46
N CYS A 245 -6.49 -0.22 -14.03
CA CYS A 245 -7.14 -0.28 -15.34
C CYS A 245 -6.15 -0.54 -16.48
N PHE A 246 -4.89 -0.14 -16.32
CA PHE A 246 -3.84 -0.40 -17.30
C PHE A 246 -3.29 -1.82 -17.24
N ASP A 247 -3.56 -2.58 -16.16
CA ASP A 247 -3.15 -3.98 -16.07
C ASP A 247 -3.87 -4.86 -17.12
N LEU A 248 -5.06 -4.45 -17.57
CA LEU A 248 -5.78 -5.09 -18.69
C LEU A 248 -4.99 -5.08 -19.99
N LEU A 249 -4.11 -4.09 -20.18
CA LEU A 249 -3.35 -3.87 -21.41
C LEU A 249 -1.96 -4.51 -21.38
N LYS A 250 -1.54 -5.07 -20.24
CA LYS A 250 -0.23 -5.72 -20.08
C LYS A 250 -0.20 -7.17 -20.59
N ALA A 251 -1.35 -7.73 -20.95
CA ALA A 251 -1.43 -9.08 -21.50
C ALA A 251 -0.78 -9.16 -22.90
N THR A 252 -0.08 -10.25 -23.20
CA THR A 252 0.71 -10.43 -24.43
C THR A 252 -0.12 -10.40 -25.72
N ASP A 253 -1.40 -10.76 -25.65
CA ASP A 253 -2.38 -10.68 -26.73
C ASP A 253 -2.96 -9.26 -26.92
N SER A 254 -2.70 -8.35 -25.98
CA SER A 254 -3.25 -6.99 -25.95
C SER A 254 -2.23 -5.93 -26.39
N LYS A 255 -1.13 -6.33 -27.03
CA LYS A 255 -0.05 -5.41 -27.44
C LYS A 255 -0.51 -4.35 -28.44
N GLU A 256 -1.36 -4.72 -29.41
CA GLU A 256 -1.93 -3.73 -30.34
C GLU A 256 -2.91 -2.77 -29.65
N ASP A 257 -3.59 -3.22 -28.60
CA ASP A 257 -4.47 -2.39 -27.77
C ASP A 257 -3.69 -1.44 -26.86
N ALA A 258 -2.58 -1.92 -26.31
CA ALA A 258 -1.63 -1.10 -25.58
C ALA A 258 -1.11 0.04 -26.46
N ASP A 259 -0.73 -0.25 -27.72
CA ASP A 259 -0.30 0.76 -28.68
C ASP A 259 -1.43 1.77 -29.03
N ARG A 260 -2.66 1.28 -29.25
CA ARG A 260 -3.84 2.14 -29.49
C ARG A 260 -4.12 3.07 -28.31
N PHE A 261 -4.03 2.53 -27.09
CA PHE A 261 -4.23 3.28 -25.86
C PHE A 261 -3.16 4.37 -25.69
N VAL A 262 -1.88 4.04 -25.88
CA VAL A 262 -0.79 5.03 -25.77
C VAL A 262 -0.92 6.12 -26.83
N ASN A 263 -1.27 5.78 -28.07
CA ASN A 263 -1.45 6.78 -29.13
C ASN A 263 -2.62 7.74 -28.81
N LEU A 264 -3.70 7.24 -28.22
CA LEU A 264 -4.81 8.07 -27.75
C LEU A 264 -4.37 9.02 -26.61
N MET A 265 -3.67 8.50 -25.60
CA MET A 265 -3.18 9.31 -24.48
C MET A 265 -2.16 10.37 -24.92
N ASP A 266 -1.30 10.04 -25.89
CA ASP A 266 -0.32 10.98 -26.47
C ASP A 266 -1.01 12.09 -27.29
N CYS A 267 -2.05 11.73 -28.07
CA CYS A 267 -2.87 12.71 -28.78
C CYS A 267 -3.56 13.66 -27.80
N MET A 268 -4.22 13.12 -26.76
CA MET A 268 -4.92 13.91 -25.75
C MET A 268 -3.96 14.86 -25.03
N ARG A 269 -2.77 14.38 -24.64
CA ARG A 269 -1.73 15.23 -24.05
C ARG A 269 -1.33 16.39 -24.97
N THR A 270 -1.12 16.10 -26.25
CA THR A 270 -0.53 17.07 -27.19
C THR A 270 -1.55 18.10 -27.67
N HIS A 271 -2.80 17.67 -27.86
CA HIS A 271 -3.83 18.48 -28.51
C HIS A 271 -4.96 18.93 -27.60
N CYS A 272 -5.12 18.32 -26.42
CA CYS A 272 -6.20 18.63 -25.50
C CYS A 272 -5.69 19.10 -24.13
N PRO A 273 -5.51 20.42 -23.94
CA PRO A 273 -5.09 20.95 -22.66
C PRO A 273 -6.17 20.76 -21.60
N GLY A 274 -5.74 20.50 -20.36
CA GLY A 274 -6.63 20.27 -19.21
C GLY A 274 -6.87 18.79 -18.94
N TYR A 275 -7.07 18.45 -17.67
CA TYR A 275 -7.28 17.08 -17.23
C TYR A 275 -8.49 17.00 -16.28
N PRO A 276 -9.49 16.13 -16.54
CA PRO A 276 -9.65 15.35 -17.77
C PRO A 276 -9.92 16.27 -18.98
N PRO A 277 -9.47 15.90 -20.19
CA PRO A 277 -9.70 16.72 -21.38
C PRO A 277 -11.18 16.74 -21.78
N SER A 278 -11.65 17.85 -22.37
CA SER A 278 -13.05 17.96 -22.77
C SER A 278 -13.40 16.97 -23.88
N LYS A 279 -14.60 16.37 -23.80
CA LYS A 279 -15.13 15.46 -24.82
C LYS A 279 -15.14 16.10 -26.21
N THR A 280 -15.42 17.41 -26.28
CA THR A 280 -15.38 18.18 -27.52
C THR A 280 -13.97 18.28 -28.09
N CYS A 281 -12.94 18.48 -27.27
CA CYS A 281 -11.56 18.50 -27.75
C CYS A 281 -11.13 17.14 -28.31
N VAL A 282 -11.40 16.06 -27.57
CA VAL A 282 -11.05 14.69 -28.01
C VAL A 282 -11.76 14.36 -29.32
N ALA A 283 -13.04 14.74 -29.45
CA ALA A 283 -13.81 14.53 -30.68
C ALA A 283 -13.33 15.38 -31.87
N MET A 284 -12.69 16.52 -31.64
CA MET A 284 -12.20 17.42 -32.70
C MET A 284 -10.76 17.11 -33.12
N HIS A 285 -9.92 16.65 -32.18
CA HIS A 285 -8.47 16.55 -32.39
C HIS A 285 -7.91 15.13 -32.28
N CYS A 286 -8.61 14.21 -31.60
CA CYS A 286 -8.14 12.84 -31.33
C CYS A 286 -9.16 11.77 -31.69
N VAL A 287 -10.09 12.07 -32.60
CA VAL A 287 -11.23 11.17 -32.93
C VAL A 287 -10.79 9.89 -33.63
N ALA A 288 -9.70 9.93 -34.40
CA ALA A 288 -9.17 8.76 -35.08
C ALA A 288 -8.57 7.76 -34.08
N GLU A 289 -7.78 8.26 -33.13
CA GLU A 289 -7.15 7.50 -32.05
C GLU A 289 -8.21 7.00 -31.06
N ALA A 290 -9.18 7.86 -30.71
CA ALA A 290 -10.29 7.50 -29.83
C ALA A 290 -11.17 6.42 -30.44
N GLY A 291 -11.47 6.52 -31.74
CA GLY A 291 -12.17 5.48 -32.49
C GLY A 291 -11.37 4.18 -32.52
N ALA A 292 -10.08 4.25 -32.85
CA ALA A 292 -9.19 3.08 -32.94
C ALA A 292 -9.09 2.30 -31.63
N CYS A 293 -9.15 2.98 -30.47
CA CYS A 293 -9.21 2.35 -29.15
C CYS A 293 -10.63 1.85 -28.81
N ALA A 294 -11.66 2.65 -29.07
CA ALA A 294 -13.04 2.29 -28.77
C ALA A 294 -13.50 1.04 -29.54
N PHE A 295 -13.04 0.79 -30.77
CA PHE A 295 -13.44 -0.39 -31.54
C PHE A 295 -12.87 -1.72 -31.04
N HIS A 296 -11.90 -1.71 -30.11
CA HIS A 296 -11.28 -2.93 -29.60
C HIS A 296 -11.61 -3.17 -28.12
N SER A 297 -11.92 -4.41 -27.75
CA SER A 297 -12.55 -4.72 -26.45
C SER A 297 -11.64 -4.41 -25.26
N THR A 298 -10.35 -4.70 -25.33
CA THR A 298 -9.43 -4.49 -24.21
C THR A 298 -9.09 -3.02 -24.03
N CYS A 299 -8.85 -2.29 -25.13
CA CYS A 299 -8.62 -0.85 -25.08
C CYS A 299 -9.85 -0.09 -24.56
N ARG A 300 -11.05 -0.46 -25.04
CA ARG A 300 -12.33 0.06 -24.53
C ARG A 300 -12.53 -0.25 -23.05
N SER A 301 -12.27 -1.49 -22.61
CA SER A 301 -12.44 -1.89 -21.21
C SER A 301 -11.48 -1.13 -20.28
N ALA A 302 -10.26 -0.85 -20.73
CA ALA A 302 -9.32 -0.02 -19.99
C ALA A 302 -9.81 1.43 -19.84
N LEU A 303 -10.41 2.01 -20.89
CA LEU A 303 -11.03 3.35 -20.83
C LEU A 303 -12.26 3.39 -19.93
N GLU A 304 -13.15 2.40 -20.02
CA GLU A 304 -14.35 2.29 -19.18
C GLU A 304 -13.99 2.08 -17.70
N CYS A 305 -12.92 1.31 -17.44
CA CYS A 305 -12.36 1.16 -16.10
C CYS A 305 -11.83 2.49 -15.55
N ALA A 306 -11.03 3.21 -16.35
CA ALA A 306 -10.47 4.51 -15.96
C ALA A 306 -11.58 5.55 -15.67
N ASP A 307 -12.63 5.61 -16.50
CA ASP A 307 -13.80 6.48 -16.26
C ASP A 307 -14.51 6.14 -14.94
N GLY A 308 -14.51 4.85 -14.55
CA GLY A 308 -15.05 4.37 -13.28
C GLY A 308 -14.16 4.62 -12.05
N CYS A 309 -12.90 5.02 -12.24
CA CYS A 309 -11.95 5.26 -11.16
C CYS A 309 -12.06 6.63 -10.51
N VAL A 310 -12.85 7.54 -11.09
CA VAL A 310 -13.27 8.79 -10.44
C VAL A 310 -14.44 8.48 -9.50
N PRO A 311 -14.26 8.51 -8.17
CA PRO A 311 -15.33 8.14 -7.25
C PRO A 311 -16.54 9.09 -7.40
N ALA A 312 -17.77 8.60 -7.25
CA ALA A 312 -19.00 9.41 -7.32
C ALA A 312 -19.00 10.64 -6.38
N LYS A 313 -18.23 10.60 -5.28
CA LYS A 313 -17.98 11.73 -4.36
C LYS A 313 -17.15 12.87 -4.98
N TYR A 314 -16.27 12.57 -5.94
CA TYR A 314 -15.54 13.58 -6.72
C TYR A 314 -16.38 14.13 -7.84
N ALA A 315 -17.23 13.34 -8.49
CA ALA A 315 -18.19 13.88 -9.46
C ALA A 315 -19.12 14.91 -8.78
N ALA A 316 -19.59 14.63 -7.56
CA ALA A 316 -20.38 15.57 -6.77
C ALA A 316 -19.57 16.79 -6.28
N ALA A 317 -18.32 16.60 -5.85
CA ALA A 317 -17.45 17.70 -5.39
C ALA A 317 -16.93 18.57 -6.55
N LEU A 318 -16.61 17.99 -7.71
CA LEU A 318 -16.28 18.70 -8.95
C LEU A 318 -17.51 19.41 -9.50
N ALA A 319 -18.69 18.77 -9.53
CA ALA A 319 -19.92 19.45 -9.96
C ALA A 319 -20.24 20.64 -9.05
N ALA A 320 -20.07 20.50 -7.73
CA ALA A 320 -20.23 21.60 -6.79
C ALA A 320 -19.15 22.71 -6.93
N ALA A 321 -17.90 22.34 -7.22
CA ALA A 321 -16.81 23.29 -7.45
C ALA A 321 -16.93 24.02 -8.81
N GLN A 322 -17.43 23.33 -9.83
CA GLN A 322 -17.72 23.90 -11.15
C GLN A 322 -18.91 24.86 -11.08
N GLN A 323 -19.98 24.51 -10.35
CA GLN A 323 -21.09 25.41 -10.06
C GLN A 323 -20.67 26.62 -9.22
N ALA A 324 -19.73 26.46 -8.28
CA ALA A 324 -19.19 27.57 -7.50
C ALA A 324 -18.30 28.52 -8.34
N THR A 325 -17.77 28.06 -9.47
CA THR A 325 -16.94 28.89 -10.36
C THR A 325 -17.80 29.77 -11.28
N GLU A 326 -19.00 29.30 -11.70
CA GLU A 326 -19.95 30.12 -12.47
C GLU A 326 -20.54 31.29 -11.66
N VAL A 327 -20.73 31.11 -10.34
CA VAL A 327 -21.27 32.16 -9.46
C VAL A 327 -20.27 33.30 -9.21
N VAL A 328 -18.96 33.07 -9.43
CA VAL A 328 -17.92 34.11 -9.24
C VAL A 328 -17.70 34.96 -10.49
N THR A 329 -18.24 34.55 -11.65
CA THR A 329 -18.17 35.33 -12.90
C THR A 329 -19.34 36.28 -13.15
N GLU A 330 -20.36 36.31 -12.28
CA GLU A 330 -21.51 37.24 -12.36
C GLU A 330 -21.55 38.30 -11.23
N VAL A 331 -20.39 38.74 -10.73
CA VAL A 331 -20.28 39.94 -9.85
C VAL A 331 -19.32 40.96 -10.43
#